data_AF-A0AAU4AP17-F1
#
_entry.id   AF-A0AAU4AP17-F1
#
_cell.length_a   1.000
_cell.length_b   1.000
_cell.length_c   1.000
_cell.angle_alpha   90.00
_cell.angle_beta   90.00
_cell.angle_gamma   90.00
#
_symmetry.space_group_name_H-M   'P 1'
#
loop_
_entity.id
_entity.type
_entity.pdbx_description
1 polymer ?
#
loop_
_entity_poly.entity_id
_entity_poly.type
_entity_poly.pdbx_seq_one_letter_code
_entity_poly.pdbx_strand_id
1 'polypeptide(L)'
;MSGRAWQAAGVTGGALLLVAGCAWGGHKDPPASLDPTEAPGPPVGSIEHPRPVDCTDGATPLPSRTTEPTRSADPTATAGRPWSPPVSPPASPRHDDVTVGPLTLAGLRGLSGGDQDAHGVHNADGWHYLVGASVRDGGAVTVTIGAEQRARAGLEFGGSQSMAPTPAVTFYACADAATSYLGAFFVAGDGRACVPLDIRVGDAAPQRVVISFFDGQCPA
;
A
#
# COMPACT_ATOMS: atom_id res chain seq x y z
N MET A 1 40.56 -19.06 40.52
CA MET A 1 40.97 -20.44 40.15
C MET A 1 40.91 -20.55 38.63
N SER A 2 41.93 -21.18 38.05
CA SER A 2 42.17 -21.56 36.64
C SER A 2 40.90 -21.70 35.78
N GLY A 3 40.84 -21.29 34.52
CA GLY A 3 41.89 -21.17 33.52
C GLY A 3 41.64 -22.19 32.40
N ARG A 4 41.60 -21.73 31.14
CA ARG A 4 42.27 -22.31 29.95
C ARG A 4 41.55 -21.92 28.65
N ALA A 5 42.34 -21.26 27.81
CA ALA A 5 42.15 -21.06 26.38
C ALA A 5 42.37 -22.36 25.59
N TRP A 6 41.86 -22.42 24.36
CA TRP A 6 42.58 -23.00 23.20
C TRP A 6 42.25 -22.23 21.92
N GLN A 7 43.30 -21.91 21.18
CA GLN A 7 43.31 -21.40 19.81
C GLN A 7 43.23 -22.57 18.82
N ALA A 8 42.80 -22.31 17.59
CA ALA A 8 43.37 -22.96 16.40
C ALA A 8 43.16 -22.10 15.15
N ALA A 9 44.25 -21.96 14.40
CA ALA A 9 44.39 -21.25 13.15
C ALA A 9 44.00 -22.13 11.94
N GLY A 10 43.76 -21.50 10.80
CA GLY A 10 43.69 -22.15 9.49
C GLY A 10 43.84 -21.14 8.36
N VAL A 11 45.03 -21.08 7.76
CA VAL A 11 45.39 -20.33 6.56
C VAL A 11 45.67 -21.34 5.45
N THR A 12 45.09 -21.16 4.26
CA THR A 12 45.57 -21.59 2.93
C THR A 12 44.65 -20.89 1.90
N GLY A 13 45.09 -20.22 0.83
CA GLY A 13 46.28 -20.40 0.00
C GLY A 13 45.87 -21.12 -1.29
N GLY A 14 45.64 -20.40 -2.39
CA GLY A 14 45.32 -21.00 -3.70
C GLY A 14 45.33 -19.98 -4.83
N ALA A 15 46.38 -20.03 -5.65
CA ALA A 15 46.68 -19.12 -6.75
C ALA A 15 46.25 -19.66 -8.13
N LEU A 16 45.92 -18.71 -9.03
CA LEU A 16 46.07 -18.65 -10.48
C LEU A 16 46.30 -19.93 -11.31
N LEU A 17 45.44 -20.13 -12.31
CA LEU A 17 45.84 -20.65 -13.63
C LEU A 17 45.18 -19.82 -14.75
N LEU A 18 46.04 -19.08 -15.46
CA LEU A 18 45.76 -18.47 -16.76
C LEU A 18 45.90 -19.56 -17.83
N VAL A 19 44.88 -19.73 -18.68
CA VAL A 19 45.00 -20.47 -19.94
C VAL A 19 44.75 -19.49 -21.08
N ALA A 20 45.84 -19.14 -21.77
CA ALA A 20 45.82 -18.49 -23.06
C ALA A 20 45.64 -19.55 -24.16
N GLY A 21 44.71 -19.30 -25.07
CA GLY A 21 44.53 -20.09 -26.29
C GLY A 21 44.13 -19.17 -27.44
N CYS A 22 45.06 -18.90 -28.35
CA CYS A 22 44.79 -18.29 -29.65
C CYS A 22 44.51 -19.41 -30.66
N ALA A 23 43.42 -19.31 -31.43
CA ALA A 23 43.25 -20.06 -32.66
C ALA A 23 42.58 -19.19 -33.73
N TRP A 24 43.25 -19.10 -34.88
CA TRP A 24 42.89 -18.40 -36.10
C TRP A 24 41.62 -18.95 -36.78
N GLY A 25 40.83 -18.04 -37.36
CA GLY A 25 40.28 -18.19 -38.72
C GLY A 25 38.90 -18.85 -38.87
N GLY A 26 37.86 -18.03 -39.05
CA GLY A 26 36.58 -18.45 -39.62
C GLY A 26 35.60 -17.29 -39.71
N HIS A 27 35.41 -16.74 -40.91
CA HIS A 27 34.28 -15.86 -41.22
C HIS A 27 32.99 -16.65 -40.95
N LYS A 28 32.27 -16.28 -39.88
CA LYS A 28 30.87 -16.62 -39.66
C LYS A 28 30.17 -15.31 -39.37
N ASP A 29 29.06 -15.11 -40.05
CA ASP A 29 28.17 -13.95 -39.93
C ASP A 29 27.98 -13.58 -38.46
N PRO A 30 27.92 -12.27 -38.12
CA PRO A 30 27.53 -11.89 -36.78
C PRO A 30 26.18 -12.55 -36.50
N PRO A 31 26.03 -13.31 -35.39
CA PRO A 31 24.71 -13.76 -35.00
C PRO A 31 23.85 -12.51 -34.91
N ALA A 32 22.68 -12.56 -35.57
CA ALA A 32 21.65 -11.55 -35.41
C ALA A 32 21.58 -11.23 -33.91
N SER A 33 21.89 -9.98 -33.56
CA SER A 33 21.69 -9.51 -32.19
C SER A 33 20.21 -9.73 -31.93
N LEU A 34 19.90 -10.80 -31.20
CA LEU A 34 18.59 -10.94 -30.58
C LEU A 34 18.54 -9.75 -29.64
N ASP A 35 17.78 -8.73 -30.03
CA ASP A 35 17.46 -7.63 -29.14
C ASP A 35 17.04 -8.27 -27.79
N PRO A 36 17.64 -7.85 -26.67
CA PRO A 36 17.25 -8.39 -25.38
C PRO A 36 15.74 -8.21 -25.26
N THR A 37 14.99 -9.32 -25.18
CA THR A 37 13.58 -9.27 -24.81
C THR A 37 13.52 -8.58 -23.47
N GLU A 38 13.12 -7.31 -23.48
CA GLU A 38 12.98 -6.52 -22.28
C GLU A 38 12.04 -7.27 -21.33
N ALA A 39 12.54 -7.56 -20.13
CA ALA A 39 11.74 -8.23 -19.13
C ALA A 39 10.50 -7.36 -18.86
N PRO A 40 9.29 -7.94 -18.81
CA PRO A 40 8.10 -7.18 -18.46
C PRO A 40 8.35 -6.41 -17.17
N GLY A 41 8.02 -5.12 -17.16
CA GLY A 41 8.14 -4.28 -15.97
C GLY A 41 7.35 -4.83 -14.78
N PRO A 42 7.64 -4.35 -13.55
CA PRO A 42 6.92 -4.76 -12.35
C PRO A 42 5.40 -4.54 -12.48
N PRO A 43 4.56 -5.44 -11.91
CA PRO A 43 3.12 -5.32 -12.01
C PRO A 43 2.58 -4.12 -11.22
N VAL A 44 1.52 -3.48 -11.72
CA VAL A 44 0.82 -2.39 -11.03
C VAL A 44 0.30 -2.84 -9.67
N GLY A 45 0.59 -2.05 -8.63
CA GLY A 45 0.32 -2.39 -7.25
C GLY A 45 1.43 -3.22 -6.59
N SER A 46 2.60 -3.38 -7.20
CA SER A 46 3.79 -3.83 -6.47
C SER A 46 4.41 -2.68 -5.68
N ILE A 47 5.46 -2.97 -4.90
CA ILE A 47 6.21 -1.93 -4.17
C ILE A 47 6.99 -1.03 -5.14
N GLU A 48 7.55 -1.63 -6.18
CA GLU A 48 8.34 -0.98 -7.22
C GLU A 48 7.45 -0.19 -8.19
N HIS A 49 6.19 -0.60 -8.33
CA HIS A 49 5.20 0.09 -9.15
C HIS A 49 3.87 0.22 -8.39
N PRO A 50 3.79 1.12 -7.38
CA PRO A 50 2.59 1.33 -6.58
C PRO A 50 1.39 1.65 -7.47
N ARG A 51 0.19 1.20 -7.06
CA ARG A 51 -1.03 1.47 -7.83
C ARG A 51 -1.36 2.96 -7.74
N PRO A 52 -1.45 3.69 -8.87
CA PRO A 52 -1.86 5.08 -8.82
C PRO A 52 -3.36 5.18 -8.53
N VAL A 53 -3.71 6.11 -7.65
CA VAL A 53 -5.09 6.48 -7.28
C VAL A 53 -5.26 7.93 -7.70
N ASP A 54 -5.68 8.11 -8.95
CA ASP A 54 -5.77 9.42 -9.58
C ASP A 54 -6.90 10.25 -8.96
N CYS A 55 -6.67 11.56 -8.89
CA CYS A 55 -7.77 12.50 -8.74
C CYS A 55 -8.75 12.29 -9.91
N THR A 56 -9.97 11.88 -9.57
CA THR A 56 -11.11 11.97 -10.48
C THR A 56 -11.99 13.09 -9.95
N ASP A 57 -12.34 14.05 -10.81
CA ASP A 57 -13.17 15.21 -10.45
C ASP A 57 -14.52 14.74 -9.89
N GLY A 58 -14.60 14.61 -8.56
CA GLY A 58 -15.81 14.23 -7.84
C GLY A 58 -15.93 12.72 -7.59
N ALA A 59 -15.63 12.33 -6.35
CA ALA A 59 -16.01 11.09 -5.66
C ALA A 59 -16.05 9.83 -6.55
N THR A 60 -15.03 8.96 -6.45
CA THR A 60 -15.06 7.60 -7.01
C THR A 60 -16.42 6.96 -6.72
N PRO A 61 -17.29 6.77 -7.74
CA PRO A 61 -18.56 6.11 -7.51
C PRO A 61 -18.26 4.65 -7.17
N LEU A 62 -18.86 4.15 -6.09
CA LEU A 62 -19.01 2.71 -5.91
C LEU A 62 -19.62 2.12 -7.19
N PRO A 63 -19.19 0.94 -7.69
CA PRO A 63 -19.83 0.30 -8.82
C PRO A 63 -21.31 0.11 -8.49
N SER A 64 -22.15 0.93 -9.12
CA SER A 64 -23.59 0.88 -8.95
C SER A 64 -24.08 -0.39 -9.61
N ARG A 65 -24.76 -1.27 -8.85
CA ARG A 65 -25.56 -2.33 -9.45
C ARG A 65 -26.67 -1.67 -10.26
N THR A 66 -26.58 -1.78 -11.58
CA THR A 66 -27.61 -1.35 -12.51
C THR A 66 -28.85 -2.23 -12.37
N THR A 67 -29.95 -1.67 -11.85
CA THR A 67 -31.33 -1.87 -12.36
C THR A 67 -32.30 -0.84 -11.73
N GLU A 68 -32.61 0.20 -12.51
CA GLU A 68 -33.85 1.02 -12.69
C GLU A 68 -34.96 1.19 -11.59
N PRO A 69 -35.89 2.17 -11.72
CA PRO A 69 -35.76 3.60 -12.05
C PRO A 69 -36.44 4.52 -11.00
N THR A 70 -36.06 5.80 -11.01
CA THR A 70 -36.78 7.00 -10.50
C THR A 70 -37.55 6.88 -9.18
N ARG A 71 -36.92 7.30 -8.07
CA ARG A 71 -37.66 7.85 -6.92
C ARG A 71 -36.90 9.03 -6.34
N SER A 72 -37.64 10.11 -6.13
CA SER A 72 -37.21 11.41 -5.63
C SER A 72 -36.07 11.36 -4.63
N ALA A 73 -35.11 12.28 -4.79
CA ALA A 73 -34.07 12.56 -3.82
C ALA A 73 -34.73 12.95 -2.49
N ASP A 74 -34.79 11.99 -1.58
CA ASP A 74 -35.11 12.20 -0.18
C ASP A 74 -33.78 12.53 0.52
N PRO A 75 -33.56 13.76 1.02
CA PRO A 75 -32.28 14.19 1.61
C PRO A 75 -31.95 13.48 2.94
N THR A 76 -32.76 12.49 3.34
CA THR A 76 -32.62 11.74 4.59
C THR A 76 -32.01 10.35 4.41
N ALA A 77 -31.74 9.90 3.17
CA ALA A 77 -31.23 8.55 2.89
C ALA A 77 -29.74 8.31 3.24
N THR A 78 -29.05 9.29 3.84
CA THR A 78 -27.65 9.16 4.31
C THR A 78 -27.56 8.69 5.78
N ALA A 79 -28.68 8.68 6.51
CA ALA A 79 -28.71 8.24 7.91
C ALA A 79 -29.02 6.73 8.01
N GLY A 80 -28.01 5.88 7.88
CA GLY A 80 -28.23 4.44 8.08
C GLY A 80 -27.02 3.51 8.03
N ARG A 81 -25.86 3.99 7.59
CA ARG A 81 -24.59 3.26 7.73
C ARG A 81 -23.64 4.10 8.58
N PRO A 82 -23.08 3.58 9.68
CA PRO A 82 -22.20 4.37 10.54
C PRO A 82 -20.85 4.76 9.88
N TRP A 83 -20.60 4.29 8.64
CA TRP A 83 -19.28 4.31 7.98
C TRP A 83 -19.27 4.94 6.59
N SER A 84 -20.28 5.73 6.24
CA SER A 84 -20.22 6.54 5.02
C SER A 84 -19.08 7.57 5.18
N PRO A 85 -18.07 7.58 4.30
CA PRO A 85 -17.06 8.64 4.35
C PRO A 85 -17.76 9.99 4.14
N PRO A 86 -17.32 11.06 4.81
CA PRO A 86 -17.90 12.36 4.57
C PRO A 86 -17.63 12.78 3.11
N VAL A 87 -18.65 13.32 2.44
CA VAL A 87 -18.60 13.82 1.05
C VAL A 87 -17.59 14.96 0.89
N SER A 88 -17.11 15.51 2.00
CA SER A 88 -16.01 16.48 2.03
C SER A 88 -15.09 16.17 3.21
N PRO A 89 -13.76 16.26 3.04
CA PRO A 89 -12.85 16.07 4.16
C PRO A 89 -13.16 17.17 5.21
N PRO A 90 -13.19 16.82 6.50
CA PRO A 90 -13.35 17.84 7.53
C PRO A 90 -12.20 18.85 7.43
N ALA A 91 -12.49 20.13 7.68
CA ALA A 91 -11.49 21.20 7.63
C ALA A 91 -10.32 21.00 8.61
N SER A 92 -10.44 20.06 9.55
CA SER A 92 -9.38 19.68 10.47
C SER A 92 -9.43 18.17 10.72
N PRO A 93 -8.27 17.49 10.79
CA PRO A 93 -8.19 16.10 11.21
C PRO A 93 -8.81 15.93 12.59
N ARG A 94 -9.54 14.83 12.76
CA ARG A 94 -10.08 14.42 14.05
C ARG A 94 -9.00 13.72 14.87
N HIS A 95 -9.22 13.60 16.17
CA HIS A 95 -8.28 12.94 17.09
C HIS A 95 -8.04 11.46 16.71
N ASP A 96 -9.04 10.81 16.11
CA ASP A 96 -8.97 9.43 15.64
C ASP A 96 -8.32 9.26 14.26
N ASP A 97 -7.96 10.35 13.59
CA ASP A 97 -7.31 10.31 12.29
C ASP A 97 -5.78 10.07 12.40
N VAL A 98 -5.22 9.51 11.33
CA VAL A 98 -3.77 9.43 11.13
C VAL A 98 -3.37 10.43 10.05
N THR A 99 -2.55 11.40 10.41
CA THR A 99 -2.06 12.43 9.48
C THR A 99 -0.55 12.34 9.34
N VAL A 100 -0.08 12.25 8.09
CA VAL A 100 1.35 12.28 7.72
C VAL A 100 1.52 13.19 6.52
N GLY A 101 2.17 14.34 6.72
CA GLY A 101 2.32 15.37 5.69
C GLY A 101 0.96 15.87 5.17
N PRO A 102 0.69 15.79 3.85
CA PRO A 102 -0.59 16.18 3.27
C PRO A 102 -1.65 15.06 3.33
N LEU A 103 -1.28 13.82 3.68
CA LEU A 103 -2.22 12.70 3.77
C LEU A 103 -2.89 12.64 5.13
N THR A 104 -4.21 12.44 5.13
CA THR A 104 -5.02 12.05 6.29
C THR A 104 -5.75 10.74 5.97
N LEU A 105 -5.65 9.78 6.89
CA LEU A 105 -6.40 8.52 6.88
C LEU A 105 -7.42 8.57 8.02
N ALA A 106 -8.69 8.60 7.67
CA ALA A 106 -9.78 8.88 8.59
C ALA A 106 -10.03 7.72 9.57
N GLY A 107 -10.15 8.02 10.86
CA GLY A 107 -10.61 7.11 11.92
C GLY A 107 -9.68 5.95 12.28
N LEU A 108 -8.49 5.83 11.66
CA LEU A 108 -7.62 4.66 11.85
C LEU A 108 -7.11 4.47 13.29
N ARG A 109 -6.97 5.54 14.09
CA ARG A 109 -6.59 5.39 15.52
C ARG A 109 -7.73 4.81 16.36
N GLY A 110 -8.98 5.04 15.93
CA GLY A 110 -10.18 4.53 16.60
C GLY A 110 -10.33 3.01 16.54
N LEU A 111 -9.67 2.33 15.58
CA LEU A 111 -9.78 0.89 15.38
C LEU A 111 -9.15 0.06 16.51
N SER A 112 -8.21 0.63 17.27
CA SER A 112 -7.47 -0.11 18.31
C SER A 112 -8.36 -0.80 19.37
N GLY A 113 -9.50 -0.19 19.71
CA GLY A 113 -10.46 -0.70 20.69
C GLY A 113 -11.91 -0.72 20.20
N GLY A 114 -12.12 -0.60 18.89
CA GLY A 114 -13.46 -0.58 18.29
C GLY A 114 -14.08 -1.97 18.15
N ASP A 115 -15.27 -2.02 17.55
CA ASP A 115 -15.96 -3.25 17.17
C ASP A 115 -15.71 -3.56 15.67
N GLN A 116 -15.10 -4.70 15.36
CA GLN A 116 -14.73 -5.08 13.98
C GLN A 116 -15.93 -5.07 13.03
N ASP A 117 -17.06 -5.62 13.47
CA ASP A 117 -18.30 -5.70 12.67
C ASP A 117 -18.88 -4.31 12.39
N ALA A 118 -18.58 -3.37 13.27
CA ALA A 118 -18.88 -1.98 13.08
C ALA A 118 -17.78 -1.27 12.29
N HIS A 119 -16.85 -1.85 11.56
CA HIS A 119 -15.86 -1.03 10.81
C HIS A 119 -15.47 -1.64 9.47
N GLY A 120 -15.83 -2.88 9.24
CA GLY A 120 -15.54 -3.56 7.99
C GLY A 120 -16.55 -4.62 7.64
N VAL A 121 -16.26 -5.30 6.53
CA VAL A 121 -16.99 -6.49 6.09
C VAL A 121 -16.02 -7.65 6.13
N HIS A 122 -16.46 -8.77 6.69
CA HIS A 122 -15.72 -10.02 6.68
C HIS A 122 -16.20 -10.92 5.53
N ASN A 123 -15.26 -11.52 4.80
CA ASN A 123 -15.54 -12.56 3.80
C ASN A 123 -14.58 -13.75 3.97
N ALA A 124 -14.48 -14.62 2.96
CA ALA A 124 -13.63 -15.81 3.04
C ALA A 124 -12.12 -15.50 3.10
N ASP A 125 -11.70 -14.34 2.59
CA ASP A 125 -10.29 -13.94 2.49
C ASP A 125 -9.82 -13.15 3.71
N GLY A 126 -10.75 -12.45 4.38
CA GLY A 126 -10.49 -11.73 5.62
C GLY A 126 -11.41 -10.55 5.82
N TRP A 127 -10.88 -9.53 6.51
CA TRP A 127 -11.60 -8.31 6.84
C TRP A 127 -11.25 -7.16 5.91
N HIS A 128 -12.26 -6.40 5.53
CA HIS A 128 -12.17 -5.24 4.66
C HIS A 128 -12.68 -4.02 5.42
N TYR A 129 -11.76 -3.25 6.01
CA TYR A 129 -12.06 -2.07 6.83
C TYR A 129 -12.14 -0.83 5.98
N LEU A 130 -13.33 -0.26 5.85
CA LEU A 130 -13.55 0.94 5.03
C LEU A 130 -12.76 2.12 5.61
N VAL A 131 -12.06 2.83 4.74
CA VAL A 131 -11.25 3.99 5.13
C VAL A 131 -11.41 5.12 4.11
N GLY A 132 -11.60 6.33 4.64
CA GLY A 132 -11.44 7.55 3.87
C GLY A 132 -9.98 7.99 3.89
N ALA A 133 -9.41 8.28 2.73
CA ALA A 133 -8.13 8.96 2.61
C ALA A 133 -8.35 10.35 2.02
N SER A 134 -7.58 11.35 2.47
CA SER A 134 -7.58 12.67 1.84
C SER A 134 -6.19 13.26 1.73
N VAL A 135 -5.90 13.91 0.61
CA VAL A 135 -4.63 14.62 0.36
C VAL A 135 -4.92 16.11 0.17
N ARG A 136 -4.43 16.95 1.09
CA ARG A 136 -4.74 18.40 1.21
C ARG A 136 -3.72 19.30 0.53
N ASP A 137 -3.74 19.33 -0.80
CA ASP A 137 -2.87 20.17 -1.64
C ASP A 137 -1.48 19.55 -1.89
N GLY A 138 -1.18 19.34 -3.17
CA GLY A 138 0.15 19.04 -3.67
C GLY A 138 0.55 17.56 -3.74
N GLY A 139 1.22 17.23 -4.85
CA GLY A 139 2.09 16.08 -5.02
C GLY A 139 1.45 14.69 -4.92
N ALA A 140 2.30 13.69 -4.97
CA ALA A 140 1.95 12.29 -4.82
C ALA A 140 2.31 11.81 -3.41
N VAL A 141 1.42 11.06 -2.76
CA VAL A 141 1.71 10.38 -1.50
C VAL A 141 1.62 8.89 -1.70
N THR A 142 2.73 8.18 -1.50
CA THR A 142 2.77 6.72 -1.56
C THR A 142 2.59 6.14 -0.16
N VAL A 143 1.61 5.26 0.00
CA VAL A 143 1.40 4.46 1.20
C VAL A 143 1.80 3.03 0.88
N THR A 144 2.69 2.47 1.70
CA THR A 144 3.18 1.10 1.56
C THR A 144 2.92 0.33 2.85
N ILE A 145 2.40 -0.89 2.74
CA ILE A 145 2.36 -1.84 3.87
C ILE A 145 3.79 -2.23 4.23
N GLY A 146 4.14 -2.15 5.51
CA GLY A 146 5.44 -2.57 6.04
C GLY A 146 5.71 -4.04 5.69
N ALA A 147 6.98 -4.35 5.39
CA ALA A 147 7.38 -5.66 4.87
C ALA A 147 6.87 -6.84 5.71
N GLU A 148 6.75 -6.65 7.02
CA GLU A 148 6.32 -7.63 8.00
C GLU A 148 4.86 -8.07 7.81
N GLN A 149 4.02 -7.24 7.19
CA GLN A 149 2.59 -7.49 7.05
C GLN A 149 2.11 -7.59 5.60
N ARG A 150 2.99 -7.48 4.59
CA ARG A 150 2.59 -7.52 3.16
C ARG A 150 1.91 -8.83 2.75
N ALA A 151 2.18 -9.93 3.45
CA ALA A 151 1.53 -11.22 3.19
C ALA A 151 0.11 -11.33 3.79
N ARG A 152 -0.27 -10.41 4.68
CA ARG A 152 -1.54 -10.44 5.42
C ARG A 152 -2.39 -9.18 5.27
N ALA A 153 -1.80 -8.07 4.89
CA ALA A 153 -2.48 -6.79 4.80
C ALA A 153 -2.29 -6.16 3.42
N GLY A 154 -3.31 -5.42 2.98
CA GLY A 154 -3.28 -4.73 1.70
C GLY A 154 -4.17 -3.50 1.68
N LEU A 155 -3.94 -2.68 0.66
CA LEU A 155 -4.63 -1.43 0.39
C LEU A 155 -5.57 -1.68 -0.78
N GLU A 156 -6.86 -1.43 -0.57
CA GLU A 156 -7.91 -1.59 -1.56
C GLU A 156 -8.38 -0.21 -2.01
N PHE A 157 -7.49 0.50 -2.72
CA PHE A 157 -7.79 1.77 -3.36
C PHE A 157 -7.54 1.61 -4.86
N GLY A 158 -8.61 1.64 -5.64
CA GLY A 158 -8.57 1.26 -7.05
C GLY A 158 -8.83 2.40 -8.03
N GLY A 159 -9.60 3.43 -7.65
CA GLY A 159 -10.08 4.39 -8.66
C GLY A 159 -10.75 3.66 -9.84
N SER A 160 -10.24 3.86 -11.06
CA SER A 160 -10.66 3.14 -12.29
C SER A 160 -10.02 1.77 -12.50
N GLN A 161 -9.10 1.36 -11.62
CA GLN A 161 -8.36 0.10 -11.67
C GLN A 161 -8.99 -0.93 -10.73
N SER A 162 -8.30 -2.07 -10.56
CA SER A 162 -8.70 -3.11 -9.61
C SER A 162 -8.79 -2.56 -8.18
N MET A 163 -9.75 -3.07 -7.40
CA MET A 163 -9.83 -2.87 -5.94
C MET A 163 -9.14 -4.02 -5.16
N ALA A 164 -8.50 -4.96 -5.85
CA ALA A 164 -7.82 -6.08 -5.19
C ALA A 164 -6.72 -5.56 -4.25
N PRO A 165 -6.53 -6.19 -3.06
CA PRO A 165 -5.51 -5.79 -2.09
C PRO A 165 -4.13 -5.66 -2.74
N THR A 166 -3.47 -4.53 -2.52
CA THR A 166 -2.09 -4.29 -2.95
C THR A 166 -1.23 -3.82 -1.79
N PRO A 167 0.06 -4.19 -1.73
CA PRO A 167 0.96 -3.69 -0.70
C PRO A 167 1.32 -2.20 -0.85
N ALA A 168 1.05 -1.53 -1.98
CA ALA A 168 1.40 -0.12 -2.15
C ALA A 168 0.46 0.63 -3.12
N VAL A 169 0.05 1.83 -2.71
CA VAL A 169 -0.75 2.77 -3.52
C VAL A 169 -0.15 4.16 -3.49
N THR A 170 -0.34 4.93 -4.55
CA THR A 170 0.08 6.34 -4.64
C THR A 170 -1.14 7.21 -4.92
N PHE A 171 -1.46 8.10 -3.98
CA PHE A 171 -2.54 9.08 -4.10
C PHE A 171 -2.04 10.35 -4.78
N TYR A 172 -2.84 10.91 -5.70
CA TYR A 172 -2.52 12.14 -6.42
C TYR A 172 -3.58 13.22 -6.20
N ALA A 173 -3.23 14.27 -5.45
CA ALA A 173 -4.14 15.39 -5.26
C ALA A 173 -4.44 16.12 -6.57
N CYS A 174 -5.67 16.61 -6.72
CA CYS A 174 -6.04 17.58 -7.75
C CYS A 174 -5.24 18.88 -7.54
N ALA A 175 -4.97 19.61 -8.62
CA ALA A 175 -4.03 20.75 -8.62
C ALA A 175 -4.38 21.86 -7.60
N ASP A 176 -5.67 22.09 -7.34
CA ASP A 176 -6.15 23.22 -6.53
C ASP A 176 -7.16 22.81 -5.44
N ALA A 177 -7.22 21.51 -5.11
CA ALA A 177 -8.21 21.03 -4.15
C ALA A 177 -7.74 19.80 -3.36
N ALA A 178 -8.12 19.78 -2.08
CA ALA A 178 -8.07 18.58 -1.26
C ALA A 178 -8.86 17.45 -1.94
N THR A 179 -8.20 16.32 -2.15
CA THR A 179 -8.80 15.17 -2.86
C THR A 179 -9.11 14.07 -1.87
N SER A 180 -10.34 13.56 -1.90
CA SER A 180 -10.79 12.47 -1.04
C SER A 180 -10.97 11.18 -1.84
N TYR A 181 -10.54 10.08 -1.23
CA TYR A 181 -10.64 8.74 -1.77
C TYR A 181 -11.37 7.85 -0.77
N LEU A 182 -12.20 6.96 -1.29
CA LEU A 182 -12.78 5.87 -0.52
C LEU A 182 -12.12 4.56 -0.95
N GLY A 183 -11.70 3.78 0.03
CA GLY A 183 -11.19 2.44 -0.17
C GLY A 183 -11.33 1.62 1.09
N ALA A 184 -10.54 0.56 1.18
CA ALA A 184 -10.46 -0.26 2.38
C ALA A 184 -9.03 -0.69 2.69
N PHE A 185 -8.80 -1.05 3.95
CA PHE A 185 -7.68 -1.88 4.36
C PHE A 185 -8.15 -3.33 4.43
N PHE A 186 -7.46 -4.20 3.71
CA PHE A 186 -7.62 -5.64 3.84
C PHE A 186 -6.71 -6.17 4.94
N VAL A 187 -7.24 -7.03 5.82
CA VAL A 187 -6.48 -7.80 6.80
C VAL A 187 -6.97 -9.26 6.79
N ALA A 188 -6.09 -10.17 6.39
CA ALA A 188 -6.38 -11.60 6.29
C ALA A 188 -6.63 -12.26 7.65
N GLY A 189 -7.41 -13.34 7.66
CA GLY A 189 -7.72 -14.10 8.87
C GLY A 189 -8.79 -13.42 9.73
N ASP A 190 -8.58 -13.36 11.04
CA ASP A 190 -9.54 -12.80 12.00
C ASP A 190 -9.65 -11.27 12.00
N GLY A 191 -8.88 -10.61 11.12
CA GLY A 191 -8.90 -9.16 10.93
C GLY A 191 -8.05 -8.37 11.91
N ARG A 192 -7.39 -9.05 12.86
CA ARG A 192 -6.61 -8.40 13.91
C ARG A 192 -5.13 -8.36 13.54
N ALA A 193 -4.55 -7.17 13.60
CA ALA A 193 -3.12 -6.97 13.36
C ALA A 193 -2.63 -5.56 13.73
N CYS A 194 -1.39 -5.50 14.18
CA CYS A 194 -0.55 -4.31 14.05
C CYS A 194 0.05 -4.22 12.65
N VAL A 195 -0.42 -3.26 11.86
CA VAL A 195 0.00 -3.04 10.47
C VAL A 195 0.84 -1.78 10.37
N PRO A 196 2.16 -1.90 10.14
CA PRO A 196 2.99 -0.75 9.83
C PRO A 196 2.68 -0.22 8.44
N LEU A 197 2.62 1.10 8.31
CA LEU A 197 2.52 1.83 7.07
C LEU A 197 3.76 2.71 6.91
N ASP A 198 4.44 2.57 5.78
CA ASP A 198 5.52 3.46 5.36
C ASP A 198 4.92 4.47 4.39
N ILE A 199 4.82 5.73 4.82
CA ILE A 199 4.16 6.81 4.09
C ILE A 199 5.22 7.77 3.55
N ARG A 200 5.28 7.93 2.23
CA ARG A 200 6.26 8.78 1.53
C ARG A 200 5.56 9.90 0.78
N VAL A 201 6.02 11.14 0.99
CA VAL A 201 5.54 12.33 0.28
C VAL A 201 6.57 12.72 -0.77
N GLY A 202 6.20 12.67 -2.06
CA GLY A 202 7.17 12.89 -3.14
C GLY A 202 8.39 11.97 -3.01
N ASP A 203 9.60 12.53 -3.10
CA ASP A 203 10.86 11.78 -2.99
C ASP A 203 11.48 11.81 -1.59
N ALA A 204 10.72 12.24 -0.58
CA ALA A 204 11.21 12.27 0.80
C ALA A 204 11.43 10.86 1.38
N ALA A 205 12.14 10.79 2.51
CA ALA A 205 12.23 9.55 3.28
C ALA A 205 10.84 9.12 3.78
N PRO A 206 10.49 7.82 3.76
CA PRO A 206 9.23 7.34 4.31
C PRO A 206 9.12 7.60 5.81
N GLN A 207 7.97 8.07 6.26
CA GLN A 207 7.59 8.13 7.66
C GLN A 207 6.77 6.89 8.00
N ARG A 208 7.21 6.15 9.02
CA ARG A 208 6.52 4.94 9.48
C ARG A 208 5.49 5.26 10.56
N VAL A 209 4.30 4.69 10.44
CA VAL A 209 3.24 4.71 11.45
C VAL A 209 2.67 3.30 11.62
N VAL A 210 2.28 2.90 12.82
CA VAL A 210 1.67 1.59 13.05
C VAL A 210 0.18 1.76 13.35
N ILE A 211 -0.66 1.07 12.59
CA ILE A 211 -2.11 1.04 12.77
C ILE A 211 -2.48 -0.23 13.51
N SER A 212 -3.26 -0.09 14.59
CA SER A 212 -3.86 -1.22 15.28
C SER A 212 -5.23 -1.51 14.70
N PHE A 213 -5.33 -2.55 13.88
CA PHE A 213 -6.60 -3.12 13.49
C PHE A 213 -7.08 -4.04 14.61
N PHE A 214 -7.77 -3.47 15.60
CA PHE A 214 -8.42 -4.21 16.70
C PHE A 214 -7.50 -5.14 17.49
N ASP A 215 -6.19 -4.88 17.48
CA ASP A 215 -5.15 -5.68 18.14
C ASP A 215 -4.73 -5.05 19.48
N GLY A 216 -5.45 -4.02 19.93
CA GLY A 216 -5.10 -3.25 21.12
C GLY A 216 -3.84 -2.41 20.89
N GLN A 217 -2.86 -2.55 21.80
CA GLN A 217 -1.66 -1.71 21.78
C GLN A 217 -0.55 -2.33 20.93
N CYS A 218 -0.15 -1.61 19.88
CA CYS A 218 0.92 -2.02 18.98
C CYS A 218 2.30 -1.52 19.42
N PRO A 219 3.38 -2.25 19.06
CA PRO A 219 4.73 -1.76 19.25
C PRO A 219 4.97 -0.49 18.41
N ALA A 220 5.66 0.48 19.02
CA ALA A 220 6.04 1.75 18.39
C ALA A 220 7.43 1.68 17.76
#